data_AF-A0A3M5GQU0-F1
#
_entry.id   AF-A0A3M5GQU0-F1
#
_cell.length_a   1.000
_cell.length_b   1.000
_cell.length_c   1.000
_cell.angle_alpha   90.00
_cell.angle_beta   90.00
_cell.angle_gamma   90.00
#
_symmetry.space_group_name_H-M   'P 1'
#
loop_
_entity.id
_entity.type
_entity.pdbx_description
1 polymer ?
#
loop_
_entity_poly.entity_id
_entity_poly.type
_entity_poly.pdbx_seq_one_letter_code
_entity_poly.pdbx_strand_id
1 'polypeptide(L)'
;MCWLFTKPSRVSIMFTAYTTSGTPASPGSLPSSRQLDSAPFDVEHPNAGFIRGSLPDWYLNAPATLRQALHASHQKTLRSTHALGPVRNRLLSAQAFAAPLLTQAFFERFELPLDVEAFQLMTWRYDGSWKPNPLEQTLLQAALQNFASSNRSRFDPYSAILRTGGLRYWLIDSAQRRYKVEYKDRLDIDLEQFADFCHELDLGGQYQAHLDSVFKPSTPGAAKAVATVFIDGERDAVEVLAHIAMMKGDI
;
A
#
# COMPACT_ATOMS: atom_id res chain seq x y z
N MET A 1 1.08 -10.77 -18.01
CA MET A 1 0.01 -10.57 -17.01
C MET A 1 0.41 -9.35 -16.21
N CYS A 2 -0.22 -8.21 -16.48
CA CYS A 2 0.23 -6.88 -16.04
C CYS A 2 -0.38 -6.56 -14.67
N TRP A 3 0.45 -6.41 -13.64
CA TRP A 3 0.01 -5.94 -12.33
C TRP A 3 -0.21 -4.42 -12.41
N LEU A 4 -1.46 -4.01 -12.61
CA LEU A 4 -1.90 -2.64 -12.47
C LEU A 4 -2.00 -2.32 -10.98
N PHE A 5 -1.07 -1.52 -10.47
CA PHE A 5 -1.21 -0.85 -9.18
C PHE A 5 -2.29 0.23 -9.30
N THR A 6 -3.52 -0.11 -8.93
CA THR A 6 -4.57 0.87 -8.66
C THR A 6 -4.26 1.56 -7.32
N LYS A 7 -4.23 2.90 -7.35
CA LYS A 7 -4.15 3.76 -6.15
C LYS A 7 -5.20 3.33 -5.12
N PRO A 8 -4.86 3.11 -3.84
CA PRO A 8 -5.86 3.09 -2.79
C PRO A 8 -6.33 4.53 -2.55
N SER A 9 -7.59 4.81 -2.87
CA SER A 9 -8.29 6.01 -2.39
C SER A 9 -8.37 5.92 -0.87
N ARG A 10 -7.54 6.69 -0.17
CA ARG A 10 -7.62 6.88 1.28
C ARG A 10 -8.93 7.59 1.60
N VAL A 11 -9.95 6.84 2.04
CA VAL A 11 -11.01 7.41 2.86
C VAL A 11 -10.45 7.49 4.29
N SER A 12 -9.90 8.64 4.63
CA SER A 12 -9.40 8.91 5.98
C SER A 12 -10.59 9.21 6.89
N ILE A 13 -11.05 8.21 7.64
CA ILE A 13 -11.95 8.44 8.76
C ILE A 13 -11.07 8.52 10.01
N MET A 14 -10.66 9.74 10.34
CA MET A 14 -10.02 10.05 11.62
C MET A 14 -11.08 9.98 12.72
N PHE A 15 -11.00 8.98 13.59
CA PHE A 15 -11.59 9.05 14.93
C PHE A 15 -10.45 9.07 15.95
N THR A 16 -10.26 10.23 16.57
CA THR A 16 -9.30 10.45 17.64
C THR A 16 -9.78 9.71 18.90
N ALA A 17 -9.06 8.67 19.31
CA ALA A 17 -9.28 8.02 20.59
C ALA A 17 -8.56 8.81 21.68
N TYR A 18 -9.31 9.41 22.62
CA TYR A 18 -8.75 9.98 23.84
C TYR A 18 -8.65 8.87 24.90
N THR A 19 -7.44 8.47 25.25
CA THR A 19 -7.15 7.65 26.43
C THR A 19 -7.08 8.54 27.67
N THR A 20 -8.01 8.36 28.61
CA THR A 20 -7.89 8.93 29.96
C THR A 20 -7.50 7.81 30.91
N SER A 21 -6.36 7.97 31.57
CA SER A 21 -5.85 7.09 32.62
C SER A 21 -6.59 7.32 33.95
N GLY A 22 -6.99 6.25 34.61
CA GLY A 22 -7.53 6.29 35.98
C GLY A 22 -7.31 4.96 36.72
N THR A 23 -6.56 5.04 37.81
CA THR A 23 -6.12 3.99 38.77
C THR A 23 -7.30 3.39 39.57
N PRO A 24 -7.22 2.14 40.11
CA PRO A 24 -8.39 1.26 40.26
C PRO A 24 -9.09 1.35 41.62
N ALA A 25 -10.41 1.14 41.64
CA ALA A 25 -11.21 0.92 42.84
C ALA A 25 -11.75 -0.52 42.88
N SER A 26 -11.73 -1.09 44.09
CA SER A 26 -12.01 -2.49 44.46
C SER A 26 -13.50 -2.90 44.39
N PRO A 27 -13.84 -4.21 44.56
CA PRO A 27 -14.92 -4.86 43.83
C PRO A 27 -16.27 -4.75 44.54
N GLY A 28 -17.25 -4.19 43.84
CA GLY A 28 -18.64 -4.19 44.25
C GLY A 28 -19.54 -4.32 43.04
N SER A 29 -20.17 -5.49 42.93
CA SER A 29 -21.41 -5.75 42.19
C SER A 29 -21.40 -5.44 40.69
N LEU A 30 -21.33 -6.49 39.87
CA LEU A 30 -21.65 -6.45 38.43
C LEU A 30 -23.01 -5.77 38.21
N PRO A 31 -23.09 -4.61 37.52
CA PRO A 31 -24.36 -4.18 36.99
C PRO A 31 -24.65 -5.02 35.75
N SER A 32 -25.76 -5.73 35.81
CA SER A 32 -26.44 -6.40 34.72
C SER A 32 -26.39 -5.55 33.44
N SER A 33 -26.16 -6.21 32.30
CA SER A 33 -26.18 -5.65 30.95
C SER A 33 -27.12 -4.45 30.81
N ARG A 34 -26.58 -3.22 30.90
CA ARG A 34 -27.29 -2.03 30.45
C ARG A 34 -27.49 -2.20 28.95
N GLN A 35 -28.69 -2.62 28.59
CA GLN A 35 -29.26 -2.42 27.29
C GLN A 35 -29.02 -0.94 26.98
N LEU A 36 -28.15 -0.66 26.01
CA LEU A 36 -27.87 0.69 25.55
C LEU A 36 -29.18 1.21 24.99
N ASP A 37 -29.92 1.92 25.85
CA ASP A 37 -31.20 2.48 25.50
C ASP A 37 -31.03 3.34 24.26
N SER A 38 -31.98 3.14 23.38
CA SER A 38 -32.21 3.69 22.05
C SER A 38 -32.06 5.21 21.88
N ALA A 39 -31.78 5.96 22.94
CA ALA A 39 -31.54 7.40 22.92
C ALA A 39 -30.03 7.65 22.91
N PRO A 40 -29.51 8.48 21.98
CA PRO A 40 -28.07 8.56 21.79
C PRO A 40 -27.32 9.12 23.02
N PHE A 41 -28.01 9.76 23.97
CA PHE A 41 -27.45 10.25 25.24
C PHE A 41 -28.56 10.30 26.31
N ASP A 42 -28.26 9.89 27.54
CA ASP A 42 -29.03 10.31 28.70
C ASP A 42 -29.12 11.83 28.72
N VAL A 43 -30.31 12.36 28.97
CA VAL A 43 -30.65 13.80 28.85
C VAL A 43 -29.79 14.68 29.78
N GLU A 44 -29.07 14.08 30.73
CA GLU A 44 -28.26 14.75 31.75
C GLU A 44 -26.73 14.66 31.56
N HIS A 45 -26.21 14.08 30.46
CA HIS A 45 -24.76 14.06 30.26
C HIS A 45 -24.22 15.48 30.07
N PRO A 46 -23.23 15.96 30.85
CA PRO A 46 -22.74 17.34 30.82
C PRO A 46 -22.24 17.78 29.43
N ASN A 47 -21.82 16.82 28.59
CA ASN A 47 -21.35 17.08 27.23
C ASN A 47 -22.41 16.78 26.14
N ALA A 48 -23.66 16.48 26.49
CA ALA A 48 -24.68 16.04 25.52
C ALA A 48 -24.93 17.06 24.39
N GLY A 49 -24.95 18.36 24.71
CA GLY A 49 -25.13 19.43 23.73
C GLY A 49 -24.00 19.49 22.71
N PHE A 50 -22.75 19.39 23.17
CA PHE A 50 -21.57 19.37 22.30
C PHE A 50 -21.55 18.14 21.39
N ILE A 51 -21.86 16.96 21.95
CA ILE A 51 -21.86 15.71 21.18
C ILE A 51 -22.96 15.73 20.13
N ARG A 52 -24.18 16.20 20.45
CA ARG A 52 -25.27 16.35 19.47
C ARG A 52 -24.90 17.30 18.33
N GLY A 53 -24.26 18.43 18.62
CA GLY A 53 -23.82 19.39 17.59
C GLY A 53 -22.68 18.87 16.70
N SER A 54 -22.00 17.80 17.12
CA SER A 54 -20.89 17.18 16.37
C SER A 54 -21.33 15.98 15.54
N LEU A 55 -22.56 15.49 15.73
CA LEU A 55 -23.06 14.31 15.02
C LEU A 55 -23.72 14.69 13.69
N PRO A 56 -23.54 13.89 12.63
CA PRO A 56 -24.20 14.14 11.36
C PRO A 56 -25.72 13.99 11.45
N ASP A 57 -26.44 14.80 10.66
CA ASP A 57 -27.91 14.78 10.60
C ASP A 57 -28.47 13.41 10.23
N TRP A 58 -27.83 12.70 9.29
CA TRP A 58 -28.25 11.35 8.90
C TRP A 58 -28.21 10.36 10.07
N TYR A 59 -27.32 10.55 11.04
CA TYR A 59 -27.22 9.69 12.22
C TYR A 59 -28.25 10.09 13.27
N LEU A 60 -28.48 11.39 13.47
CA LEU A 60 -29.46 11.90 14.43
C LEU A 60 -30.89 11.51 14.05
N ASN A 61 -31.21 11.58 12.74
CA ASN A 61 -32.52 11.27 12.18
C ASN A 61 -32.77 9.77 11.94
N ALA A 62 -31.73 8.93 12.05
CA ALA A 62 -31.86 7.49 11.83
C ALA A 62 -32.69 6.80 12.93
N PRO A 63 -33.47 5.75 12.59
CA PRO A 63 -34.15 4.93 13.58
C PRO A 63 -33.19 4.35 14.62
N ALA A 64 -33.65 4.22 15.87
CA ALA A 64 -32.82 3.69 16.95
C ALA A 64 -32.25 2.29 16.68
N THR A 65 -33.05 1.42 16.04
CA THR A 65 -32.64 0.08 15.62
C THR A 65 -31.48 0.13 14.63
N LEU A 66 -31.51 1.05 13.68
CA LEU A 66 -30.46 1.23 12.68
C LEU A 66 -29.18 1.79 13.32
N ARG A 67 -29.29 2.68 14.30
CA ARG A 67 -28.15 3.17 15.09
C ARG A 67 -27.49 2.07 15.91
N GLN A 68 -28.28 1.20 16.54
CA GLN A 68 -27.78 0.03 17.26
C GLN A 68 -27.08 -0.96 16.30
N ALA A 69 -27.64 -1.19 15.11
CA ALA A 69 -27.03 -2.06 14.10
C ALA A 69 -25.70 -1.49 13.56
N LEU A 70 -25.62 -0.17 13.31
CA LEU A 70 -24.38 0.50 12.96
C LEU A 70 -23.33 0.38 14.06
N HIS A 71 -23.72 0.58 15.33
CA HIS A 71 -22.81 0.43 16.45
C HIS A 71 -22.29 -1.01 16.57
N ALA A 72 -23.17 -2.00 16.45
CA ALA A 72 -22.79 -3.41 16.49
C ALA A 72 -21.84 -3.79 15.35
N SER A 73 -22.14 -3.38 14.11
CA SER A 73 -21.26 -3.61 12.95
C SER A 73 -19.90 -2.92 13.11
N HIS A 74 -19.87 -1.69 13.64
CA HIS A 74 -18.61 -1.00 13.92
C HIS A 74 -17.76 -1.74 14.96
N GLN A 75 -18.39 -2.27 16.02
CA GLN A 75 -17.68 -3.10 17.00
C GLN A 75 -17.11 -4.38 16.39
N LYS A 76 -17.80 -5.02 15.44
CA LYS A 76 -17.26 -6.16 14.69
C LYS A 76 -16.02 -5.75 13.90
N THR A 77 -16.09 -4.65 13.14
CA THR A 77 -14.96 -4.14 12.35
C THR A 77 -13.72 -3.84 13.21
N LEU A 78 -13.90 -3.30 14.41
CA LEU A 78 -12.79 -3.06 15.34
C LEU A 78 -12.12 -4.38 15.76
N ARG A 79 -12.91 -5.41 16.06
CA ARG A 79 -12.39 -6.74 16.43
C ARG A 79 -11.67 -7.41 15.27
N SER A 80 -12.23 -7.37 14.07
CA SER A 80 -11.60 -7.96 12.88
C SER A 80 -10.33 -7.20 12.47
N THR A 81 -10.31 -5.86 12.57
CA THR A 81 -9.10 -5.05 12.37
C THR A 81 -8.00 -5.42 13.36
N HIS A 82 -8.34 -5.60 14.64
CA HIS A 82 -7.38 -6.04 15.65
C HIS A 82 -6.85 -7.45 15.35
N ALA A 83 -7.71 -8.37 14.91
CA ALA A 83 -7.31 -9.72 14.51
C ALA A 83 -6.39 -9.74 13.27
N LEU A 84 -6.56 -8.79 12.34
CA LEU A 84 -5.71 -8.63 11.16
C LEU A 84 -4.35 -8.00 11.46
N GLY A 85 -4.24 -7.25 12.55
CA GLY A 85 -3.03 -6.52 12.95
C GLY A 85 -1.74 -7.37 12.89
N PRO A 86 -1.69 -8.54 13.53
CA PRO A 86 -0.51 -9.41 13.50
C PRO A 86 -0.09 -9.86 12.10
N VAL A 87 -1.04 -10.18 11.22
CA VAL A 87 -0.73 -10.61 9.84
C VAL A 87 -0.22 -9.42 9.04
N ARG A 88 -0.85 -8.25 9.17
CA ARG A 88 -0.44 -7.02 8.49
C ARG A 88 0.95 -6.56 8.92
N ASN A 89 1.28 -6.68 10.20
CA ASN A 89 2.57 -6.25 10.75
C ASN A 89 3.76 -7.08 10.24
N ARG A 90 3.50 -8.30 9.75
CA ARG A 90 4.53 -9.15 9.14
C ARG A 90 4.81 -8.81 7.68
N LEU A 91 3.92 -8.08 7.02
CA LEU A 91 4.06 -7.73 5.62
C LEU A 91 5.01 -6.54 5.46
N LEU A 92 6.25 -6.83 5.08
CA LEU A 92 7.16 -5.82 4.56
C LEU A 92 6.64 -5.28 3.21
N SER A 93 6.82 -3.98 2.97
CA SER A 93 6.64 -3.43 1.63
C SER A 93 7.69 -4.00 0.69
N ALA A 94 7.37 -4.06 -0.61
CA ALA A 94 8.33 -4.49 -1.63
C ALA A 94 9.65 -3.69 -1.56
N GLN A 95 9.57 -2.39 -1.28
CA GLN A 95 10.73 -1.53 -1.08
C GLN A 95 11.55 -1.93 0.15
N ALA A 96 10.92 -2.05 1.32
CA ALA A 96 11.61 -2.40 2.57
C ALA A 96 12.25 -3.80 2.52
N PHE A 97 11.68 -4.71 1.73
CA PHE A 97 12.22 -6.04 1.50
C PHE A 97 13.37 -6.04 0.49
N ALA A 98 13.17 -5.44 -0.69
CA ALA A 98 14.07 -5.60 -1.82
C ALA A 98 15.24 -4.61 -1.85
N ALA A 99 15.06 -3.39 -1.32
CA ALA A 99 16.12 -2.37 -1.31
C ALA A 99 17.41 -2.84 -0.62
N PRO A 100 17.40 -3.41 0.60
CA PRO A 100 18.63 -3.87 1.24
C PRO A 100 19.27 -5.05 0.50
N LEU A 101 18.46 -6.00 0.02
CA LEU A 101 18.96 -7.17 -0.73
C LEU A 101 19.62 -6.75 -2.04
N LEU A 102 18.98 -5.85 -2.79
CA LEU A 102 19.51 -5.33 -4.04
C LEU A 102 20.80 -4.54 -3.80
N THR A 103 20.83 -3.66 -2.79
CA THR A 103 22.01 -2.85 -2.47
C THR A 103 23.21 -3.72 -2.13
N GLN A 104 23.01 -4.74 -1.29
CA GLN A 104 24.06 -5.68 -0.92
C GLN A 104 24.55 -6.48 -2.13
N ALA A 105 23.64 -7.12 -2.88
CA ALA A 105 24.01 -7.93 -4.04
C ALA A 105 24.67 -7.10 -5.15
N PHE A 106 24.25 -5.84 -5.32
CA PHE A 106 24.83 -4.93 -6.29
C PHE A 106 26.27 -4.57 -5.91
N PHE A 107 26.53 -4.31 -4.63
CA PHE A 107 27.89 -4.09 -4.13
C PHE A 107 28.77 -5.33 -4.32
N GLU A 108 28.26 -6.53 -4.03
CA GLU A 108 29.01 -7.78 -4.22
C GLU A 108 29.36 -8.05 -5.69
N ARG A 109 28.47 -7.68 -6.64
CA ARG A 109 28.66 -7.93 -8.07
C ARG A 109 29.49 -6.86 -8.78
N PHE A 110 29.25 -5.59 -8.47
CA PHE A 110 29.81 -4.46 -9.20
C PHE A 110 30.83 -3.65 -8.38
N GLU A 111 31.07 -4.00 -7.11
CA GLU A 111 31.99 -3.32 -6.18
C GLU A 111 31.70 -1.82 -6.00
N LEU A 112 30.46 -1.41 -6.27
CA LEU A 112 30.01 -0.02 -6.24
C LEU A 112 28.99 0.19 -5.11
N PRO A 113 29.33 0.98 -4.08
CA PRO A 113 28.38 1.35 -3.05
C PRO A 113 27.41 2.37 -3.63
N LEU A 114 26.20 1.92 -3.94
CA LEU A 114 25.21 2.71 -4.64
C LEU A 114 23.85 2.62 -3.96
N ASP A 115 23.20 3.77 -3.84
CA ASP A 115 21.80 3.85 -3.46
C ASP A 115 20.92 3.52 -4.68
N VAL A 116 20.26 2.36 -4.62
CA VAL A 116 19.42 1.78 -5.69
C VAL A 116 18.17 2.60 -5.98
N GLU A 117 17.82 3.56 -5.12
CA GLU A 117 16.72 4.52 -5.32
C GLU A 117 17.20 5.86 -5.88
N ALA A 118 18.46 6.21 -5.62
CA ALA A 118 19.09 7.42 -6.14
C ALA A 118 19.55 7.28 -7.60
N PHE A 119 19.63 6.05 -8.12
CA PHE A 119 19.96 5.74 -9.51
C PHE A 119 18.80 5.05 -10.21
N GLN A 120 18.79 5.19 -11.52
CA GLN A 120 17.73 4.72 -12.39
C GLN A 120 18.28 4.03 -13.64
N LEU A 121 17.53 3.03 -14.10
CA LEU A 121 17.62 2.54 -15.46
C LEU A 121 16.76 3.45 -16.35
N MET A 122 17.39 4.04 -17.36
CA MET A 122 16.74 4.78 -18.41
C MET A 122 16.77 3.97 -19.70
N THR A 123 15.60 3.74 -20.29
CA THR A 123 15.45 3.06 -21.57
C THR A 123 14.75 3.97 -22.57
N TRP A 124 15.29 4.09 -23.79
CA TRP A 124 14.65 4.88 -24.83
C TRP A 124 13.39 4.20 -25.34
N ARG A 125 12.31 4.97 -25.40
CA ARG A 125 11.06 4.59 -26.04
C ARG A 125 10.55 5.78 -26.84
N TYR A 126 9.64 5.48 -27.74
CA TYR A 126 8.99 6.48 -28.58
C TYR A 126 7.48 6.36 -28.43
N ASP A 127 6.78 7.49 -28.41
CA ASP A 127 5.32 7.51 -28.45
C ASP A 127 4.79 7.21 -29.87
N GLY A 128 3.46 7.18 -30.03
CA GLY A 128 2.82 6.93 -31.33
C GLY A 128 3.11 7.99 -32.40
N SER A 129 3.67 9.14 -32.02
CA SER A 129 4.10 10.20 -32.94
C SER A 129 5.60 10.17 -33.24
N TRP A 130 6.30 9.13 -32.77
CA TRP A 130 7.75 8.96 -32.84
C TRP A 130 8.53 10.06 -32.10
N LYS A 131 7.94 10.64 -31.04
CA LYS A 131 8.65 11.53 -30.12
C LYS A 131 9.32 10.71 -29.02
N PRO A 132 10.55 11.06 -28.61
CA PRO A 132 11.21 10.37 -27.51
C PRO A 132 10.40 10.53 -26.22
N ASN A 133 10.09 9.40 -25.61
CA ASN A 133 9.39 9.26 -24.35
C ASN A 133 10.14 8.24 -23.49
N PRO A 134 11.35 8.60 -23.01
CA PRO A 134 12.21 7.68 -22.26
C PRO A 134 11.49 7.16 -21.01
N LEU A 135 11.69 5.87 -20.72
CA LEU A 135 11.23 5.26 -19.49
C LEU A 135 12.34 5.33 -18.45
N GLU A 136 12.12 6.14 -17.42
CA GLU A 136 13.02 6.33 -16.29
C GLU A 136 12.43 5.62 -15.07
N GLN A 137 13.16 4.64 -14.54
CA GLN A 137 12.76 3.86 -13.35
C GLN A 137 13.94 3.68 -12.44
N THR A 138 13.74 3.84 -11.13
CA THR A 138 14.81 3.53 -10.15
C THR A 138 15.33 2.10 -10.34
N LEU A 139 16.59 1.84 -10.01
CA LEU A 139 17.16 0.49 -10.14
C LEU A 139 16.37 -0.53 -9.32
N LEU A 140 15.87 -0.12 -8.15
CA LEU A 140 14.95 -0.92 -7.35
C LEU A 140 13.68 -1.32 -8.10
N GLN A 141 13.00 -0.35 -8.73
CA GLN A 141 11.78 -0.62 -9.50
C GLN A 141 12.06 -1.52 -10.70
N ALA A 142 13.18 -1.28 -11.39
CA ALA A 142 13.58 -2.07 -12.54
C ALA A 142 13.89 -3.52 -12.13
N ALA A 143 14.62 -3.73 -11.03
CA ALA A 143 14.94 -5.05 -10.50
C ALA A 143 13.70 -5.81 -9.99
N LEU A 144 12.75 -5.13 -9.33
CA LEU A 144 11.48 -5.73 -8.89
C LEU A 144 10.61 -6.23 -10.06
N GLN A 145 10.79 -5.68 -11.26
CA GLN A 145 10.10 -6.16 -12.46
C GLN A 145 10.74 -7.42 -13.06
N ASN A 146 11.86 -7.90 -12.50
CA ASN A 146 12.55 -9.14 -12.84
C ASN A 146 12.67 -9.36 -14.35
N PHE A 147 13.23 -8.36 -15.05
CA PHE A 147 13.43 -8.29 -16.51
C PHE A 147 13.10 -9.59 -17.25
N ALA A 148 11.93 -9.63 -17.90
CA ALA A 148 11.53 -10.81 -18.66
C ALA A 148 12.65 -11.21 -19.64
N SER A 149 12.93 -12.50 -19.75
CA SER A 149 14.06 -13.03 -20.55
C SER A 149 14.04 -12.52 -22.01
N SER A 150 12.86 -12.21 -22.54
CA SER A 150 12.64 -11.63 -23.87
C SER A 150 13.18 -10.21 -24.07
N ASN A 151 13.52 -9.50 -22.99
CA ASN A 151 13.89 -8.10 -23.00
C ASN A 151 15.39 -7.85 -22.73
N ARG A 152 16.18 -8.90 -22.47
CA ARG A 152 17.59 -8.77 -22.06
C ARG A 152 18.51 -8.19 -23.14
N SER A 153 18.23 -8.46 -24.42
CA SER A 153 19.05 -8.03 -25.55
C SER A 153 18.36 -6.98 -26.44
N ARG A 154 17.50 -6.15 -25.85
CA ARG A 154 16.69 -5.16 -26.60
C ARG A 154 16.85 -3.73 -26.11
N PHE A 155 17.93 -3.45 -25.37
CA PHE A 155 18.20 -2.08 -24.97
C PHE A 155 18.61 -1.25 -26.19
N ASP A 156 17.98 -0.09 -26.33
CA ASP A 156 18.44 0.91 -27.28
C ASP A 156 19.88 1.33 -26.89
N PRO A 157 20.81 1.54 -27.85
CA PRO A 157 22.22 1.88 -27.56
C PRO A 157 22.41 3.13 -26.70
N TYR A 158 21.44 4.03 -26.67
CA TYR A 158 21.47 5.22 -25.83
C TYR A 158 20.85 4.99 -24.45
N SER A 159 20.35 3.80 -24.14
CA SER A 159 19.89 3.45 -22.79
C SER A 159 21.07 3.43 -21.82
N ALA A 160 20.83 3.77 -20.56
CA ALA A 160 21.91 3.85 -19.58
C ALA A 160 21.40 3.73 -18.15
N ILE A 161 22.31 3.38 -17.24
CA ILE A 161 22.11 3.58 -15.80
C ILE A 161 22.75 4.92 -15.42
N LEU A 162 21.97 5.77 -14.76
CA LEU A 162 22.39 7.11 -14.36
C LEU A 162 21.67 7.56 -13.08
N ARG A 163 22.12 8.64 -12.45
CA ARG A 163 21.43 9.22 -11.30
C ARG A 163 20.01 9.65 -11.66
N THR A 164 19.06 9.50 -10.75
CA THR A 164 17.68 9.98 -10.94
C THR A 164 17.66 11.46 -11.36
N GLY A 165 16.96 11.76 -12.46
CA GLY A 165 16.91 13.11 -13.06
C GLY A 165 18.18 13.51 -13.82
N GLY A 166 19.08 12.58 -14.09
CA GLY A 166 20.33 12.82 -14.82
C GLY A 166 20.19 12.82 -16.36
N LEU A 167 18.99 12.59 -16.90
CA LEU A 167 18.72 12.66 -18.34
C LEU A 167 18.38 14.09 -18.76
N ARG A 168 19.04 14.59 -19.80
CA ARG A 168 18.64 15.81 -20.51
C ARG A 168 18.63 15.55 -22.00
N TYR A 169 17.56 15.96 -22.66
CA TYR A 169 17.49 15.91 -24.12
C TYR A 169 16.67 17.06 -24.68
N TRP A 170 17.03 17.54 -25.87
CA TRP A 170 16.29 18.59 -26.55
C TRP A 170 16.44 18.45 -28.07
N LEU A 171 15.42 18.93 -28.78
CA LEU A 171 15.36 18.90 -30.23
C LEU A 171 16.39 19.89 -30.79
N ILE A 172 17.28 19.39 -31.65
CA ILE A 172 18.27 20.23 -32.36
C ILE A 172 17.91 20.42 -33.83
N ASP A 173 17.07 19.54 -34.38
CA ASP A 173 16.63 19.61 -35.78
C ASP A 173 15.21 19.03 -35.90
N SER A 174 14.22 19.89 -36.15
CA SER A 174 12.82 19.47 -36.26
C SER A 174 12.51 18.72 -37.56
N ALA A 175 13.24 19.01 -38.64
CA ALA A 175 13.01 18.38 -39.93
C ALA A 175 13.51 16.92 -39.92
N GLN A 176 14.68 16.69 -39.31
CA GLN A 176 15.27 15.37 -39.18
C GLN A 176 14.94 14.67 -37.85
N ARG A 177 14.16 15.32 -36.98
CA ARG A 177 13.82 14.83 -35.63
C ARG A 177 15.04 14.40 -34.81
N ARG A 178 16.15 15.14 -34.93
CA ARG A 178 17.38 14.85 -34.18
C ARG A 178 17.32 15.51 -32.81
N TYR A 179 17.68 14.75 -31.80
CA TYR A 179 17.78 15.20 -30.41
C TYR A 179 19.24 15.17 -29.98
N LYS A 180 19.66 16.18 -29.23
CA LYS A 180 20.89 16.09 -28.44
C LYS A 180 20.55 15.48 -27.09
N VAL A 181 21.41 14.59 -26.61
CA VAL A 181 21.22 13.88 -25.35
C VAL A 181 22.46 14.08 -24.47
N GLU A 182 22.23 14.33 -23.19
CA GLU A 182 23.26 14.45 -22.17
C GLU A 182 22.88 13.61 -20.95
N TYR A 183 23.87 12.92 -20.39
CA TYR A 183 23.75 12.11 -19.18
C TYR A 183 24.59 12.71 -18.06
N LYS A 184 24.00 12.83 -16.89
CA LYS A 184 24.71 13.18 -15.65
C LYS A 184 24.88 11.93 -14.79
N ASP A 185 26.09 11.75 -14.25
CA ASP A 185 26.45 10.65 -13.34
C ASP A 185 26.08 9.27 -13.92
N ARG A 186 26.37 9.07 -15.21
CA ARG A 186 26.20 7.77 -15.89
C ARG A 186 27.18 6.75 -15.31
N LEU A 187 26.69 5.55 -15.04
CA LEU A 187 27.53 4.42 -14.66
C LEU A 187 28.01 3.66 -15.90
N ASP A 188 29.23 3.15 -15.81
CA ASP A 188 29.81 2.27 -16.83
C ASP A 188 29.49 0.80 -16.52
N ILE A 189 28.20 0.49 -16.56
CA ILE A 189 27.67 -0.86 -16.36
C ILE A 189 26.88 -1.24 -17.62
N ASP A 190 27.21 -2.40 -18.17
CA ASP A 190 26.48 -2.95 -19.29
C ASP A 190 25.05 -3.33 -18.88
N LEU A 191 24.08 -2.97 -19.70
CA LEU A 191 22.67 -3.16 -19.36
C LEU A 191 22.24 -4.62 -19.43
N GLU A 192 22.89 -5.43 -20.28
CA GLU A 192 22.63 -6.87 -20.31
C GLU A 192 23.17 -7.51 -19.03
N GLN A 193 24.37 -7.12 -18.59
CA GLN A 193 24.90 -7.54 -17.29
C GLN A 193 24.00 -7.16 -16.11
N PHE A 194 23.44 -5.95 -16.10
CA PHE A 194 22.48 -5.54 -15.07
C PHE A 194 21.18 -6.35 -15.14
N ALA A 195 20.68 -6.64 -16.33
CA ALA A 195 19.47 -7.45 -16.52
C ALA A 195 19.68 -8.90 -16.06
N ASP A 196 20.83 -9.50 -16.38
CA ASP A 196 21.20 -10.83 -15.90
C ASP A 196 21.36 -10.87 -14.39
N PHE A 197 22.01 -9.86 -13.80
CA PHE A 197 22.11 -9.71 -12.35
C PHE A 197 20.73 -9.67 -11.67
N CYS A 198 19.80 -8.86 -12.18
CA CYS A 198 18.45 -8.79 -11.61
C CYS A 198 17.70 -10.12 -11.70
N HIS A 199 17.93 -10.88 -12.78
CA HIS A 199 17.32 -12.18 -12.96
C HIS A 199 17.90 -13.26 -12.05
N GLU A 200 19.23 -13.30 -11.91
CA GLU A 200 19.93 -14.20 -10.98
C GLU A 200 19.51 -13.94 -9.54
N LEU A 201 19.34 -12.67 -9.16
CA LEU A 201 18.87 -12.30 -7.83
C LEU A 201 17.41 -12.70 -7.60
N ASP A 202 16.58 -12.76 -8.64
CA ASP A 202 15.17 -13.16 -8.59
C ASP A 202 14.37 -12.51 -7.43
N LEU A 203 14.47 -11.18 -7.29
CA LEU A 203 13.77 -10.45 -6.23
C LEU A 203 12.25 -10.65 -6.30
N GLY A 204 11.71 -10.87 -7.50
CA GLY A 204 10.30 -11.21 -7.70
C GLY A 204 9.93 -12.53 -7.03
N GLY A 205 10.71 -13.60 -7.27
CA GLY A 205 10.53 -14.89 -6.60
C GLY A 205 10.74 -14.82 -5.09
N GLN A 206 11.77 -14.10 -4.64
CA GLN A 206 12.04 -13.91 -3.21
C GLN A 206 10.90 -13.17 -2.49
N TYR A 207 10.38 -12.10 -3.08
CA TYR A 207 9.25 -11.37 -2.50
C TYR A 207 7.95 -12.19 -2.55
N GLN A 208 7.73 -12.96 -3.61
CA GLN A 208 6.61 -13.90 -3.68
C GLN A 208 6.67 -14.95 -2.57
N ALA A 209 7.85 -15.51 -2.29
CA ALA A 209 8.06 -16.44 -1.16
C ALA A 209 7.79 -15.75 0.19
N HIS A 210 8.19 -14.49 0.35
CA HIS A 210 7.83 -13.69 1.53
C HIS A 210 6.31 -13.51 1.67
N LEU A 211 5.60 -13.16 0.59
CA LEU A 211 4.13 -13.08 0.58
C LEU A 211 3.49 -14.41 1.00
N ASP A 212 3.94 -15.52 0.42
CA ASP A 212 3.43 -16.85 0.77
C ASP A 212 3.75 -17.21 2.23
N SER A 213 4.89 -16.79 2.79
CA SER A 213 5.18 -17.00 4.21
C SER A 213 4.20 -16.27 5.14
N VAL A 214 3.70 -15.10 4.71
CA VAL A 214 2.76 -14.25 5.46
C VAL A 214 1.32 -14.74 5.31
N PHE A 215 0.89 -15.03 4.08
CA PHE A 215 -0.51 -15.34 3.77
C PHE A 215 -0.82 -16.84 3.70
N LYS A 216 0.17 -17.68 3.41
CA LYS A 216 0.06 -19.14 3.31
C LYS A 216 1.08 -19.84 4.21
N PRO A 217 1.07 -19.58 5.53
CA PRO A 217 1.97 -20.25 6.45
C PRO A 217 1.81 -21.77 6.35
N SER A 218 2.93 -22.50 6.39
CA SER A 218 2.99 -23.95 6.15
C SER A 218 2.28 -24.80 7.22
N THR A 219 1.86 -24.19 8.33
CA THR A 219 1.11 -24.86 9.39
C THR A 219 -0.26 -25.32 8.89
N PRO A 220 -0.68 -26.58 9.13
CA PRO A 220 -1.99 -27.07 8.71
C PRO A 220 -3.13 -26.16 9.19
N GLY A 221 -4.00 -25.75 8.26
CA GLY A 221 -5.15 -24.89 8.55
C GLY A 221 -4.84 -23.39 8.72
N ALA A 222 -3.58 -22.99 8.87
CA ALA A 222 -3.22 -21.59 9.13
C ALA A 222 -3.48 -20.68 7.92
N ALA A 223 -3.22 -21.14 6.69
CA ALA A 223 -3.57 -20.39 5.47
C ALA A 223 -5.09 -20.12 5.38
N LYS A 224 -5.92 -21.10 5.73
CA LYS A 224 -7.38 -20.95 5.77
C LYS A 224 -7.79 -19.97 6.86
N ALA A 225 -7.17 -20.05 8.05
CA ALA A 225 -7.43 -19.11 9.13
C ALA A 225 -7.11 -17.67 8.74
N VAL A 226 -5.96 -17.43 8.10
CA VAL A 226 -5.60 -16.10 7.57
C VAL A 226 -6.65 -15.61 6.57
N ALA A 227 -7.00 -16.43 5.58
CA ALA A 227 -8.01 -16.08 4.58
C ALA A 227 -9.37 -15.74 5.21
N THR A 228 -9.83 -16.52 6.19
CA THR A 228 -11.07 -16.26 6.93
C THR A 228 -11.04 -14.91 7.62
N VAL A 229 -9.96 -14.58 8.34
CA VAL A 229 -9.85 -13.30 9.06
C VAL A 229 -9.90 -12.10 8.10
N PHE A 230 -9.31 -12.21 6.90
CA PHE A 230 -9.42 -11.17 5.87
C PHE A 230 -10.85 -11.07 5.32
N ILE A 231 -11.46 -12.20 4.95
CA ILE A 231 -12.83 -12.21 4.40
C ILE A 231 -13.82 -11.62 5.42
N ASP A 232 -13.70 -11.99 6.69
CA ASP A 232 -14.58 -11.51 7.74
C ASP A 232 -14.36 -10.01 8.01
N GLY A 233 -13.12 -9.53 7.96
CA GLY A 233 -12.82 -8.10 8.04
C GLY A 233 -13.46 -7.28 6.91
N GLU A 234 -13.38 -7.76 5.67
CA GLU A 234 -14.03 -7.10 4.53
C GLU A 234 -15.56 -7.14 4.64
N ARG A 235 -16.13 -8.28 5.09
CA ARG A 235 -17.58 -8.40 5.34
C ARG A 235 -18.05 -7.41 6.40
N ASP A 236 -17.34 -7.32 7.52
CA ASP A 236 -17.66 -6.38 8.60
C ASP A 236 -17.59 -4.92 8.11
N ALA A 237 -16.58 -4.58 7.30
CA ALA A 237 -16.45 -3.25 6.71
C ALA A 237 -17.61 -2.91 5.77
N VAL A 238 -18.03 -3.87 4.93
CA VAL A 238 -19.19 -3.70 4.05
C VAL A 238 -20.49 -3.56 4.86
N GLU A 239 -20.66 -4.31 5.95
CA GLU A 239 -21.82 -4.20 6.84
C GLU A 239 -21.95 -2.78 7.42
N VAL A 240 -20.84 -2.17 7.85
CA VAL A 240 -20.83 -0.76 8.31
C VAL A 240 -21.24 0.19 7.20
N LEU A 241 -20.67 0.03 5.99
CA LEU A 241 -20.99 0.88 4.85
C LEU A 241 -22.47 0.77 4.44
N ALA A 242 -23.04 -0.44 4.47
CA ALA A 242 -24.45 -0.67 4.19
C ALA A 242 -25.36 0.03 5.20
N HIS A 243 -25.05 -0.03 6.49
CA HIS A 243 -25.81 0.71 7.51
C HIS A 243 -25.72 2.23 7.31
N ILE A 244 -24.55 2.76 6.98
CA ILE A 244 -24.38 4.19 6.70
C ILE A 244 -25.19 4.59 5.45
N ALA A 245 -25.15 3.78 4.39
CA ALA A 245 -25.89 4.04 3.16
C ALA A 245 -27.41 4.05 3.40
N MET A 246 -27.94 3.08 4.17
CA MET A 246 -29.35 3.07 4.57
C MET A 246 -29.73 4.30 5.40
N MET A 247 -28.87 4.75 6.32
CA MET A 247 -29.15 5.97 7.11
C MET A 247 -29.16 7.25 6.27
N LYS A 248 -28.41 7.27 5.17
CA LYS A 248 -28.36 8.40 4.23
C LYS A 248 -29.47 8.34 3.18
N GLY A 249 -30.12 7.19 3.01
CA GLY A 249 -31.09 6.95 1.94
C GLY A 249 -30.43 6.71 0.58
N ASP A 250 -29.17 6.28 0.56
CA ASP A 250 -28.44 5.94 -0.67
C ASP A 250 -28.88 4.59 -1.26
N ILE A 251 -29.47 3.72 -0.42
CA ILE A 251 -30.05 2.39 -0.76
C ILE A 251 -31.34 2.14 0.02
#